data_AF-G3H4C5-F1
#
_entry.id   AF-G3H4C5-F1
#
_cell.length_a   1.000
_cell.length_b   1.000
_cell.length_c   1.000
_cell.angle_alpha   90.00
_cell.angle_beta   90.00
_cell.angle_gamma   90.00
#
_symmetry.space_group_name_H-M   'P 1'
#
loop_
_entity.id
_entity.type
_entity.pdbx_description
1 polymer ?
#
loop_
_entity_poly.entity_id
_entity_poly.type
_entity_poly.pdbx_seq_one_letter_code
_entity_poly.pdbx_strand_id
1 'polypeptide(L)'
;MTFPAGIVRVFSGTPPPPVLSFRLVHTAPVEHFQPNTDLIFSDPSQSDPETKDFWLNMSALTEALQHQAEQNPTASYYNLVLLRYQFSRPGPESVPLQMSAHWQCGPTLTRVTVEYSYRAGATAVSTPLTNVQILLPVGEPVTSVRLQPAASWNTEEKRFTWKLPDVCEAGGSGRLSASWQPQTGPSTPSPVAAQFTSEGATLSGLDLELLGGGYRMSLVKRRFATGMYLASC
;
A
#
# COMPACT_ATOMS: atom_id res chain seq x y z
N MET A 1 3.15 4.72 -14.91
CA MET A 1 4.48 4.90 -15.53
C MET A 1 4.81 6.39 -15.55
N THR A 2 6.08 6.74 -15.40
CA THR A 2 6.53 8.12 -15.27
C THR A 2 7.49 8.46 -16.41
N PHE A 3 7.30 9.61 -17.04
CA PHE A 3 8.04 10.04 -18.22
C PHE A 3 8.76 11.37 -17.96
N PRO A 4 10.03 11.54 -18.38
CA PRO A 4 10.71 12.82 -18.25
C PRO A 4 10.11 13.84 -19.21
N ALA A 5 10.01 15.10 -18.79
CA ALA A 5 9.35 16.14 -19.58
C ALA A 5 9.90 16.31 -21.00
N GLY A 6 11.21 16.08 -21.18
CA GLY A 6 11.85 16.13 -22.50
C GLY A 6 11.35 15.10 -23.51
N ILE A 7 10.70 14.00 -23.06
CA ILE A 7 10.25 12.94 -23.97
C ILE A 7 9.11 13.39 -24.89
N VAL A 8 8.34 14.41 -24.50
CA VAL A 8 7.24 14.96 -25.31
C VAL A 8 7.75 15.37 -26.68
N ARG A 9 8.90 16.05 -26.74
CA ARG A 9 9.53 16.47 -28.00
C ARG A 9 10.00 15.31 -28.86
N VAL A 10 10.44 14.22 -28.23
CA VAL A 10 10.90 13.01 -28.94
C VAL A 10 9.71 12.29 -29.56
N PHE A 11 8.60 12.19 -28.83
CA PHE A 11 7.39 11.51 -29.32
C PHE A 11 6.66 12.27 -30.41
N SER A 12 6.73 13.61 -30.41
CA SER A 12 6.23 14.44 -31.51
C SER A 12 7.19 14.52 -32.72
N GLY A 13 8.35 13.86 -32.65
CA GLY A 13 9.37 13.89 -33.70
C GLY A 13 9.07 12.97 -34.89
N THR A 14 9.80 13.19 -35.99
CA THR A 14 9.81 12.32 -37.17
C THR A 14 11.22 11.76 -37.41
N PRO A 15 11.40 10.44 -37.64
CA PRO A 15 10.38 9.38 -37.69
C PRO A 15 9.73 9.08 -36.32
N PRO A 16 8.55 8.45 -36.30
CA PRO A 16 7.86 8.12 -35.06
C PRO A 16 8.69 7.18 -34.18
N PRO A 17 8.61 7.31 -32.85
CA PRO A 17 9.39 6.49 -31.93
C PRO A 17 8.97 5.01 -31.98
N PRO A 18 9.85 4.07 -31.57
CA PRO A 18 9.47 2.67 -31.42
C PRO A 18 8.32 2.52 -30.42
N VAL A 19 7.50 1.48 -30.57
CA VAL A 19 6.38 1.21 -29.64
C VAL A 19 6.92 0.83 -28.26
N LEU A 20 6.46 1.53 -27.21
CA LEU A 20 6.78 1.16 -25.84
C LEU A 20 5.94 -0.05 -25.44
N SER A 21 6.61 -1.13 -25.05
CA SER A 21 5.99 -2.41 -24.71
C SER A 21 6.50 -2.89 -23.37
N PHE A 22 5.65 -3.52 -22.57
CA PHE A 22 6.04 -4.08 -21.29
C PHE A 22 5.29 -5.37 -20.99
N ARG A 23 5.91 -6.22 -20.18
CA ARG A 23 5.35 -7.46 -19.65
C ARG A 23 5.18 -7.33 -18.15
N LEU A 24 4.02 -7.74 -17.65
CA LEU A 24 3.84 -8.04 -16.24
C LEU A 24 4.21 -9.51 -16.00
N VAL A 25 4.98 -9.78 -14.95
CA VAL A 25 5.38 -11.14 -14.54
C VAL A 25 4.91 -11.43 -13.11
N HIS A 26 4.81 -12.71 -12.77
CA HIS A 26 4.21 -13.20 -11.52
C HIS A 26 2.75 -12.74 -11.39
N THR A 27 1.98 -12.84 -12.48
CA THR A 27 0.60 -12.36 -12.52
C THR A 27 -0.41 -13.33 -11.94
N ALA A 28 -0.03 -14.59 -11.66
CA ALA A 28 -0.95 -15.62 -11.18
C ALA A 28 -1.76 -15.25 -9.92
N PRO A 29 -1.23 -14.48 -8.94
CA PRO A 29 -2.03 -14.06 -7.79
C PRO A 29 -3.08 -12.98 -8.10
N VAL A 30 -3.05 -12.36 -9.27
CA VAL A 30 -3.94 -11.26 -9.64
C VAL A 30 -5.28 -11.79 -10.13
N GLU A 31 -6.36 -11.34 -9.50
CA GLU A 31 -7.73 -11.77 -9.81
C GLU A 31 -8.35 -10.92 -10.91
N HIS A 32 -8.09 -9.60 -10.89
CA HIS A 32 -8.68 -8.67 -11.82
C HIS A 32 -7.69 -7.61 -12.28
N PHE A 33 -7.57 -7.47 -13.60
CA PHE A 33 -6.84 -6.38 -14.26
C PHE A 33 -7.83 -5.37 -14.84
N GLN A 34 -7.59 -4.09 -14.58
CA GLN A 34 -8.30 -2.97 -15.18
C GLN A 34 -7.28 -2.08 -15.92
N PRO A 35 -6.96 -2.40 -17.20
CA PRO A 35 -6.08 -1.60 -18.03
C PRO A 35 -6.75 -0.28 -18.44
N ASN A 36 -5.94 0.76 -18.66
CA ASN A 36 -6.40 1.98 -19.32
C ASN A 36 -6.47 1.74 -20.83
N THR A 37 -7.67 1.45 -21.33
CA THR A 37 -7.91 1.06 -22.73
C THR A 37 -7.57 2.14 -23.75
N ASP A 38 -7.45 3.41 -23.33
CA ASP A 38 -7.05 4.50 -24.22
C ASP A 38 -5.52 4.51 -24.43
N LEU A 39 -4.77 4.15 -23.38
CA LEU A 39 -3.31 4.24 -23.33
C LEU A 39 -2.59 2.93 -23.63
N ILE A 40 -3.20 1.77 -23.36
CA ILE A 40 -2.56 0.46 -23.53
C ILE A 40 -3.46 -0.55 -24.23
N PHE A 41 -2.84 -1.35 -25.10
CA PHE A 41 -3.39 -2.54 -25.72
C PHE A 41 -2.86 -3.80 -25.01
N SER A 42 -3.62 -4.89 -25.07
CA SER A 42 -3.23 -6.21 -24.60
C SER A 42 -3.73 -7.28 -25.55
N ASP A 43 -3.08 -8.43 -25.60
CA ASP A 43 -3.51 -9.55 -26.44
C ASP A 43 -4.61 -10.35 -25.73
N PRO A 44 -5.86 -10.38 -26.23
CA PRO A 44 -6.94 -11.14 -25.62
C PRO A 44 -6.77 -12.65 -25.79
N SER A 45 -5.92 -13.11 -26.70
CA SER A 45 -5.63 -14.53 -26.93
C SER A 45 -4.54 -15.09 -26.00
N GLN A 46 -3.82 -14.22 -25.28
CA GLN A 46 -2.82 -14.63 -24.30
C GLN A 46 -3.48 -15.35 -23.12
N SER A 47 -3.06 -16.60 -22.90
CA SER A 47 -3.58 -17.49 -21.87
C SER A 47 -2.57 -17.88 -20.78
N ASP A 48 -1.33 -17.38 -20.87
CA ASP A 48 -0.31 -17.60 -19.83
C ASP A 48 -0.77 -16.97 -18.50
N PRO A 49 -0.92 -17.75 -17.42
CA PRO A 49 -1.32 -17.23 -16.12
C PRO A 49 -0.23 -16.42 -15.40
N GLU A 50 1.05 -16.64 -15.75
CA GLU A 50 2.20 -16.04 -15.07
C GLU A 50 2.66 -14.73 -15.70
N THR A 51 2.29 -14.47 -16.95
CA THR A 51 2.70 -13.27 -17.68
C THR A 51 1.56 -12.60 -18.44
N LYS A 52 1.66 -11.26 -18.58
CA LYS A 52 0.73 -10.49 -19.42
C LYS A 52 1.43 -9.37 -20.17
N ASP A 53 1.29 -9.35 -21.49
CA ASP A 53 1.97 -8.40 -22.37
C ASP A 53 1.07 -7.22 -22.73
N PHE A 54 1.67 -6.02 -22.74
CA PHE A 54 1.00 -4.77 -23.06
C PHE A 54 1.85 -3.90 -23.99
N TRP A 55 1.16 -3.17 -24.87
CA TRP A 55 1.76 -2.19 -25.80
C TRP A 55 1.08 -0.84 -25.61
N LEU A 56 1.85 0.24 -25.57
CA LEU A 56 1.27 1.57 -25.44
C LEU A 56 0.72 2.05 -26.78
N ASN A 57 -0.44 2.69 -26.72
CA ASN A 57 -0.96 3.50 -27.81
C ASN A 57 -0.14 4.79 -27.90
N MET A 58 0.87 4.81 -28.78
CA MET A 58 1.84 5.89 -28.84
C MET A 58 1.22 7.26 -29.20
N SER A 59 0.12 7.30 -29.97
CA SER A 59 -0.58 8.56 -30.26
C SER A 59 -1.27 9.11 -29.01
N ALA A 60 -2.12 8.30 -28.37
CA ALA A 60 -2.82 8.69 -27.14
C ALA A 60 -1.85 9.01 -25.99
N LEU A 61 -0.73 8.30 -25.90
CA LEU A 61 0.35 8.59 -24.97
C LEU A 61 0.93 9.99 -25.22
N THR A 62 1.23 10.33 -26.47
CA THR A 62 1.82 11.62 -26.84
C THR A 62 0.86 12.76 -26.51
N GLU A 63 -0.42 12.61 -26.86
CA GLU A 63 -1.47 13.58 -26.55
C GLU A 63 -1.63 13.77 -25.02
N ALA A 64 -1.67 12.68 -24.26
CA ALA A 64 -1.80 12.73 -22.81
C ALA A 64 -0.60 13.44 -22.13
N LEU A 65 0.61 13.18 -22.60
CA LEU A 65 1.82 13.83 -22.09
C LEU A 65 1.88 15.31 -22.49
N GLN A 66 1.47 15.65 -23.72
CA GLN A 66 1.40 17.03 -24.17
C GLN A 66 0.39 17.83 -23.34
N HIS A 67 -0.79 17.27 -23.08
CA HIS A 67 -1.79 17.89 -22.23
C HIS A 67 -1.29 18.11 -20.79
N GLN A 68 -0.59 17.13 -20.19
CA GLN A 68 0.04 17.34 -18.88
C GLN A 68 1.15 18.41 -18.91
N ALA A 69 1.88 18.52 -20.03
CA ALA A 69 2.91 19.53 -20.20
C ALA A 69 2.35 20.94 -20.34
N GLU A 70 1.22 21.10 -21.02
CA GLU A 70 0.50 22.36 -21.13
C GLU A 70 -0.08 22.80 -19.79
N GLN A 71 -0.62 21.85 -19.00
CA GLN A 71 -1.16 22.12 -17.67
C GLN A 71 -0.07 22.43 -16.63
N ASN A 72 1.09 21.78 -16.72
CA ASN A 72 2.21 22.03 -15.82
C ASN A 72 3.55 22.02 -16.57
N PRO A 73 3.92 23.16 -17.19
CA PRO A 73 5.15 23.28 -17.97
C PRO A 73 6.44 23.17 -17.15
N THR A 74 6.35 23.40 -15.83
CA THR A 74 7.52 23.39 -14.93
C THR A 74 7.83 22.00 -14.37
N ALA A 75 6.95 21.02 -14.58
CA ALA A 75 7.15 19.66 -14.08
C ALA A 75 8.33 18.98 -14.80
N SER A 76 9.22 18.36 -14.04
CA SER A 76 10.32 17.56 -14.62
C SER A 76 9.86 16.19 -15.11
N TYR A 77 8.71 15.71 -14.62
CA TYR A 77 8.17 14.39 -14.92
C TYR A 77 6.65 14.41 -14.99
N TYR A 78 6.10 13.55 -15.85
CA TYR A 78 4.68 13.34 -16.08
C TYR A 78 4.29 11.92 -15.69
N ASN A 79 3.20 11.77 -14.91
CA ASN A 79 2.76 10.49 -14.37
C ASN A 79 1.47 10.05 -15.06
N LEU A 80 1.48 8.84 -15.61
CA LEU A 80 0.33 8.22 -16.25
C LEU A 80 -0.05 6.91 -15.54
N VAL A 81 -1.33 6.76 -15.23
CA VAL A 81 -1.89 5.52 -14.69
C VAL A 81 -2.23 4.61 -15.86
N LEU A 82 -1.46 3.54 -16.01
CA LEU A 82 -1.65 2.59 -17.11
C LEU A 82 -2.61 1.46 -16.74
N LEU A 83 -2.59 1.00 -15.49
CA LEU A 83 -3.31 -0.18 -15.07
C LEU A 83 -3.61 -0.13 -13.57
N ARG A 84 -4.76 -0.68 -13.20
CA ARG A 84 -5.11 -1.03 -11.81
C ARG A 84 -5.30 -2.54 -11.73
N TYR A 85 -5.01 -3.13 -10.57
CA TYR A 85 -5.25 -4.55 -10.36
C TYR A 85 -5.75 -4.82 -8.95
N GLN A 86 -6.42 -5.96 -8.79
CA GLN A 86 -6.86 -6.50 -7.50
C GLN A 86 -6.30 -7.92 -7.36
N PHE A 87 -5.86 -8.25 -6.16
CA PHE A 87 -5.38 -9.58 -5.80
C PHE A 87 -5.86 -9.89 -4.40
N SER A 88 -6.08 -11.17 -4.12
CA SER A 88 -6.41 -11.65 -2.78
C SER A 88 -5.45 -12.77 -2.41
N ARG A 89 -4.95 -12.74 -1.19
CA ARG A 89 -4.15 -13.82 -0.63
C ARG A 89 -4.58 -14.05 0.81
N PRO A 90 -5.49 -15.00 1.07
CA PRO A 90 -5.93 -15.28 2.42
C PRO A 90 -4.83 -15.96 3.23
N GLY A 91 -4.89 -15.80 4.56
CA GLY A 91 -4.03 -16.53 5.49
C GLY A 91 -3.02 -15.64 6.22
N PRO A 92 -2.44 -16.14 7.32
CA PRO A 92 -1.56 -15.36 8.20
C PRO A 92 -0.17 -15.10 7.61
N GLU A 93 0.17 -15.69 6.47
CA GLU A 93 1.44 -15.50 5.75
C GLU A 93 1.37 -14.34 4.73
N SER A 94 0.17 -13.86 4.40
CA SER A 94 -0.01 -12.73 3.45
C SER A 94 -0.01 -11.36 4.13
N VAL A 95 0.00 -11.34 5.47
CA VAL A 95 -0.08 -10.13 6.29
C VAL A 95 1.30 -9.78 6.84
N PRO A 96 1.89 -8.62 6.48
CA PRO A 96 3.24 -8.28 6.92
C PRO A 96 3.33 -7.90 8.41
N LEU A 97 2.21 -7.57 9.05
CA LEU A 97 2.12 -7.21 10.47
C LEU A 97 1.03 -8.02 11.17
N GLN A 98 1.35 -9.14 11.77
CA GLN A 98 0.37 -9.86 12.57
C GLN A 98 0.03 -9.06 13.83
N MET A 99 -1.26 -8.98 14.16
CA MET A 99 -1.76 -8.29 15.34
C MET A 99 -2.84 -9.10 16.03
N SER A 100 -2.88 -9.02 17.35
CA SER A 100 -3.95 -9.54 18.19
C SER A 100 -4.31 -8.53 19.27
N ALA A 101 -5.59 -8.47 19.62
CA ALA A 101 -6.10 -7.59 20.67
C ALA A 101 -6.84 -8.42 21.72
N HIS A 102 -6.57 -8.17 22.98
CA HIS A 102 -7.30 -8.77 24.10
C HIS A 102 -7.90 -7.66 24.97
N TRP A 103 -9.22 -7.70 25.09
CA TRP A 103 -9.99 -6.80 25.93
C TRP A 103 -10.39 -7.46 27.25
N GLN A 104 -10.32 -6.67 28.33
CA GLN A 104 -10.83 -7.02 29.65
C GLN A 104 -11.68 -5.84 30.14
N CYS A 105 -12.99 -5.96 29.95
CA CYS A 105 -13.95 -4.90 30.25
C CYS A 105 -14.57 -5.12 31.63
N GLY A 106 -14.09 -4.40 32.64
CA GLY A 106 -14.70 -4.34 33.96
C GLY A 106 -15.61 -3.13 34.12
N PRO A 107 -16.46 -3.09 35.16
CA PRO A 107 -17.35 -1.95 35.41
C PRO A 107 -16.62 -0.67 35.80
N THR A 108 -15.43 -0.78 36.39
CA THR A 108 -14.62 0.36 36.88
C THR A 108 -13.28 0.50 36.19
N LEU A 109 -12.88 -0.50 35.40
CA LEU A 109 -11.59 -0.53 34.73
C LEU A 109 -11.68 -1.39 33.49
N THR A 110 -11.28 -0.80 32.36
CA THR A 110 -11.05 -1.53 31.12
C THR A 110 -9.55 -1.62 30.88
N ARG A 111 -9.08 -2.81 30.47
CA ARG A 111 -7.71 -3.04 30.01
C ARG A 111 -7.73 -3.64 28.62
N VAL A 112 -6.87 -3.12 27.75
CA VAL A 112 -6.63 -3.65 26.41
C VAL A 112 -5.16 -3.94 26.27
N THR A 113 -4.83 -5.14 25.81
CA THR A 113 -3.49 -5.50 25.36
C THR A 113 -3.54 -5.70 23.85
N VAL A 114 -2.58 -5.10 23.13
CA VAL A 114 -2.36 -5.35 21.71
C VAL A 114 -0.97 -5.94 21.54
N GLU A 115 -0.87 -7.11 20.92
CA GLU A 115 0.40 -7.70 20.53
C GLU A 115 0.55 -7.54 19.02
N TYR A 116 1.76 -7.21 18.59
CA TYR A 116 2.09 -7.11 17.17
C TYR A 116 3.39 -7.86 16.89
N SER A 117 3.50 -8.41 15.69
CA SER A 117 4.71 -9.07 15.21
C SER A 117 4.85 -8.93 13.69
N TYR A 118 6.05 -8.56 13.24
CA TYR A 118 6.45 -8.58 11.84
C TYR A 118 6.43 -10.02 11.34
N ARG A 119 5.88 -10.23 10.14
CA ARG A 119 5.81 -11.54 9.51
C ARG A 119 6.58 -11.50 8.18
N ALA A 120 7.67 -12.23 8.12
CA ALA A 120 8.35 -12.51 6.85
C ALA A 120 7.45 -13.38 5.96
N GLY A 121 7.63 -13.30 4.64
CA GLY A 121 6.88 -14.12 3.67
C GLY A 121 5.65 -13.45 3.04
N ALA A 122 5.17 -12.33 3.60
CA ALA A 122 4.10 -11.53 2.96
C ALA A 122 4.53 -10.88 1.63
N THR A 123 5.85 -10.71 1.44
CA THR A 123 6.47 -10.22 0.21
C THR A 123 7.66 -11.09 -0.16
N ALA A 124 8.08 -11.08 -1.42
CA ALA A 124 9.23 -11.87 -1.88
C ALA A 124 10.57 -11.42 -1.26
N VAL A 125 10.67 -10.15 -0.87
CA VAL A 125 11.85 -9.56 -0.22
C VAL A 125 11.39 -8.85 1.04
N SER A 126 11.94 -9.24 2.20
CA SER A 126 11.65 -8.60 3.47
C SER A 126 12.03 -7.11 3.43
N THR A 127 11.06 -6.26 3.76
CA THR A 127 11.20 -4.80 3.75
C THR A 127 10.62 -4.24 5.06
N PRO A 128 11.26 -3.22 5.66
CA PRO A 128 10.78 -2.65 6.90
C PRO A 128 9.42 -1.98 6.70
N LEU A 129 8.55 -2.12 7.71
CA LEU A 129 7.34 -1.32 7.81
C LEU A 129 7.69 -0.01 8.50
N THR A 130 7.38 1.09 7.83
CA THR A 130 7.68 2.46 8.24
C THR A 130 6.39 3.21 8.55
N ASN A 131 6.51 4.34 9.27
CA ASN A 131 5.36 5.16 9.68
C ASN A 131 4.27 4.35 10.40
N VAL A 132 4.68 3.37 11.21
CA VAL A 132 3.76 2.42 11.84
C VAL A 132 2.97 3.10 12.94
N GLN A 133 1.64 3.05 12.84
CA GLN A 133 0.71 3.54 13.84
C GLN A 133 -0.28 2.46 14.21
N ILE A 134 -0.51 2.28 15.51
CA ILE A 134 -1.58 1.43 16.05
C ILE A 134 -2.65 2.31 16.66
N LEU A 135 -3.90 2.09 16.26
CA LEU A 135 -5.04 2.92 16.59
C LEU A 135 -6.09 2.08 17.33
N LEU A 136 -6.47 2.53 18.52
CA LEU A 136 -7.50 1.90 19.34
C LEU A 136 -8.67 2.88 19.52
N PRO A 137 -9.80 2.67 18.82
CA PRO A 137 -11.00 3.48 18.98
C PRO A 137 -11.63 3.27 20.37
N VAL A 138 -12.06 4.36 21.01
CA VAL A 138 -12.71 4.37 22.32
C VAL A 138 -13.97 5.21 22.21
N GLY A 139 -15.12 4.57 22.02
CA GLY A 139 -16.38 5.27 21.70
C GLY A 139 -16.96 6.12 22.84
N GLU A 140 -16.50 5.90 24.07
CA GLU A 140 -17.08 6.45 25.30
C GLU A 140 -16.18 7.49 25.98
N PRO A 141 -16.73 8.34 26.86
CA PRO A 141 -15.93 9.20 27.73
C PRO A 141 -15.14 8.35 28.73
N VAL A 142 -13.84 8.63 28.83
CA VAL A 142 -12.91 7.87 29.68
C VAL A 142 -12.10 8.79 30.57
N THR A 143 -11.69 8.26 31.73
CA THR A 143 -10.82 8.95 32.70
C THR A 143 -9.69 8.03 33.13
N SER A 144 -8.69 8.58 33.84
CA SER A 144 -7.59 7.80 34.41
C SER A 144 -6.83 6.96 33.37
N VAL A 145 -6.70 7.50 32.14
CA VAL A 145 -6.07 6.83 31.01
C VAL A 145 -4.59 6.58 31.30
N ARG A 146 -4.16 5.34 31.13
CA ARG A 146 -2.76 4.92 31.16
C ARG A 146 -2.45 4.14 29.89
N LEU A 147 -1.43 4.57 29.17
CA LEU A 147 -0.98 3.96 27.92
C LEU A 147 0.50 3.55 28.07
N GLN A 148 0.83 2.32 27.71
CA GLN A 148 2.20 1.81 27.75
C GLN A 148 2.51 1.04 26.45
N PRO A 149 3.56 1.38 25.70
CA PRO A 149 4.41 2.56 25.85
C PRO A 149 3.61 3.86 25.67
N ALA A 150 4.27 5.01 25.87
CA ALA A 150 3.63 6.31 25.75
C ALA A 150 2.92 6.46 24.39
N ALA A 151 1.69 6.96 24.42
CA ALA A 151 0.85 7.17 23.26
C ALA A 151 0.00 8.43 23.43
N SER A 152 -0.60 8.90 22.35
CA SER A 152 -1.51 10.03 22.37
C SER A 152 -2.96 9.57 22.50
N TRP A 153 -3.74 10.31 23.27
CA TRP A 153 -5.21 10.22 23.28
C TRP A 153 -5.78 11.39 22.48
N ASN A 154 -6.46 11.09 21.37
CA ASN A 154 -7.19 12.09 20.60
C ASN A 154 -8.66 12.06 21.03
N THR A 155 -9.12 13.12 21.70
CA THR A 155 -10.51 13.27 22.17
C THR A 155 -11.50 13.58 21.05
N GLU A 156 -11.06 14.24 19.97
CA GLU A 156 -11.92 14.57 18.83
C GLU A 156 -12.21 13.34 17.99
N GLU A 157 -11.16 12.57 17.67
CA GLU A 157 -11.27 11.30 16.93
C GLU A 157 -11.60 10.10 17.82
N LYS A 158 -11.66 10.32 19.14
CA LYS A 158 -11.97 9.30 20.16
C LYS A 158 -11.11 8.04 20.01
N ARG A 159 -9.78 8.20 19.90
CA ARG A 159 -8.85 7.07 19.71
C ARG A 159 -7.52 7.24 20.43
N PHE A 160 -6.98 6.15 20.95
CA PHE A 160 -5.57 6.08 21.34
C PHE A 160 -4.71 5.79 20.12
N THR A 161 -3.51 6.37 20.08
CA THR A 161 -2.57 6.22 18.97
C THR A 161 -1.16 5.98 19.49
N TRP A 162 -0.62 4.81 19.18
CA TRP A 162 0.80 4.51 19.34
C TRP A 162 1.51 4.74 18.01
N LYS A 163 2.58 5.53 18.03
CA LYS A 163 3.51 5.66 16.91
C LYS A 163 4.71 4.77 17.24
N LEU A 164 4.93 3.75 16.42
CA LEU A 164 6.01 2.79 16.62
C LEU A 164 7.22 3.17 15.74
N PRO A 165 8.44 2.79 16.15
CA PRO A 165 9.58 2.82 15.23
C PRO A 165 9.35 1.85 14.06
N ASP A 166 10.27 1.86 13.10
CA ASP A 166 10.21 0.93 11.98
C ASP A 166 10.21 -0.53 12.46
N VAL A 167 9.26 -1.30 11.94
CA VAL A 167 9.02 -2.69 12.31
C VAL A 167 9.63 -3.59 11.24
N CYS A 168 10.62 -4.41 11.61
CA CYS A 168 11.36 -5.29 10.71
C CYS A 168 11.76 -6.61 11.40
N GLU A 169 12.37 -7.56 10.69
CA GLU A 169 12.71 -8.88 11.24
C GLU A 169 13.54 -8.84 12.54
N ALA A 170 14.51 -7.94 12.64
CA ALA A 170 15.43 -7.85 13.78
C ALA A 170 14.81 -7.22 15.05
N GLY A 171 13.58 -6.70 14.97
CA GLY A 171 12.94 -5.96 16.07
C GLY A 171 11.44 -5.80 15.90
N GLY A 172 10.80 -6.82 15.32
CA GLY A 172 9.49 -6.67 14.69
C GLY A 172 8.29 -6.93 15.58
N SER A 173 8.50 -7.25 16.86
CA SER A 173 7.43 -7.65 17.77
C SER A 173 7.39 -6.82 19.03
N GLY A 174 6.20 -6.60 19.57
CA GLY A 174 6.02 -5.90 20.82
C GLY A 174 4.61 -6.00 21.36
N ARG A 175 4.42 -5.39 22.53
CA ARG A 175 3.16 -5.35 23.25
C ARG A 175 2.82 -3.91 23.63
N LEU A 176 1.58 -3.53 23.38
CA LEU A 176 0.98 -2.26 23.76
C LEU A 176 -0.12 -2.55 24.78
N SER A 177 -0.29 -1.67 25.75
CA SER A 177 -1.37 -1.75 26.72
C SER A 177 -2.01 -0.39 26.92
N ALA A 178 -3.34 -0.42 27.05
CA ALA A 178 -4.14 0.71 27.47
C ALA A 178 -5.01 0.29 28.65
N SER A 179 -5.17 1.17 29.62
CA SER A 179 -6.16 1.01 30.67
C SER A 179 -6.82 2.33 31.00
N TRP A 180 -8.11 2.30 31.26
CA TRP A 180 -8.89 3.50 31.59
C TRP A 180 -10.09 3.15 32.45
N GLN A 181 -10.64 4.17 33.10
CA GLN A 181 -11.88 4.08 33.86
C GLN A 181 -13.03 4.61 32.99
N PRO A 182 -13.99 3.74 32.61
CA PRO A 182 -15.15 4.16 31.82
C PRO A 182 -16.16 4.92 32.69
N GLN A 183 -16.85 5.90 32.12
CA GLN A 183 -17.85 6.72 32.85
C GLN A 183 -19.29 6.20 32.74
N THR A 184 -19.59 5.40 31.71
CA THR A 184 -20.96 5.01 31.34
C THR A 184 -21.17 3.49 31.36
N GLY A 185 -20.52 2.79 32.29
CA GLY A 185 -20.58 1.32 32.39
C GLY A 185 -19.38 0.63 31.73
N PRO A 186 -19.41 -0.72 31.57
CA PRO A 186 -18.30 -1.45 30.97
C PRO A 186 -18.08 -1.07 29.50
N SER A 187 -16.83 -0.94 29.10
CA SER A 187 -16.47 -0.61 27.71
C SER A 187 -16.92 -1.69 26.73
N THR A 188 -17.30 -1.27 25.52
CA THR A 188 -17.56 -2.18 24.40
C THR A 188 -16.25 -2.41 23.62
N PRO A 189 -15.80 -3.66 23.42
CA PRO A 189 -14.64 -3.95 22.58
C PRO A 189 -14.80 -3.41 21.15
N SER A 190 -13.70 -2.90 20.61
CA SER A 190 -13.62 -2.38 19.24
C SER A 190 -12.39 -2.95 18.52
N PRO A 191 -12.43 -3.08 17.18
CA PRO A 191 -11.26 -3.52 16.43
C PRO A 191 -10.10 -2.54 16.57
N VAL A 192 -8.89 -3.08 16.68
CA VAL A 192 -7.66 -2.29 16.64
C VAL A 192 -7.24 -2.12 15.19
N ALA A 193 -6.89 -0.91 14.77
CA ALA A 193 -6.40 -0.66 13.42
C ALA A 193 -4.89 -0.44 13.39
N ALA A 194 -4.25 -0.75 12.27
CA ALA A 194 -2.88 -0.35 12.00
C ALA A 194 -2.75 0.45 10.70
N GLN A 195 -1.78 1.36 10.70
CA GLN A 195 -1.36 2.09 9.52
C GLN A 195 0.15 1.96 9.35
N PHE A 196 0.61 1.64 8.15
CA PHE A 196 2.04 1.57 7.83
C PHE A 196 2.29 1.67 6.33
N THR A 197 3.52 1.97 5.97
CA THR A 197 4.02 2.00 4.60
C THR A 197 5.28 1.14 4.45
N SER A 198 5.53 0.58 3.28
CA SER A 198 6.79 -0.09 2.96
C SER A 198 7.20 0.21 1.52
N GLU A 199 8.50 0.34 1.29
CA GLU A 199 9.10 0.54 -0.03
C GLU A 199 10.11 -0.58 -0.33
N GLY A 200 10.22 -0.95 -1.60
CA GLY A 200 11.14 -1.98 -2.10
C GLY A 200 10.46 -3.25 -2.61
N ALA A 201 9.23 -3.54 -2.17
CA ALA A 201 8.50 -4.76 -2.55
C ALA A 201 7.01 -4.51 -2.85
N THR A 202 6.35 -5.48 -3.47
CA THR A 202 4.90 -5.56 -3.66
C THR A 202 4.34 -6.77 -2.90
N LEU A 203 3.14 -6.63 -2.34
CA LEU A 203 2.43 -7.74 -1.67
C LEU A 203 1.95 -8.80 -2.68
N SER A 204 1.64 -8.40 -3.91
CA SER A 204 1.22 -9.33 -4.97
C SER A 204 2.38 -10.17 -5.51
N GLY A 205 3.63 -9.71 -5.38
CA GLY A 205 4.79 -10.28 -6.06
C GLY A 205 4.89 -9.89 -7.54
N LEU A 206 3.88 -9.17 -8.06
CA LEU A 206 3.83 -8.70 -9.43
C LEU A 206 5.02 -7.80 -9.73
N ASP A 207 5.65 -8.06 -10.87
CA ASP A 207 6.75 -7.26 -11.37
C ASP A 207 6.57 -6.89 -12.85
N LEU A 208 7.43 -6.01 -13.36
CA LEU A 208 7.31 -5.43 -14.68
C LEU A 208 8.66 -5.43 -15.41
N GLU A 209 8.64 -5.93 -16.64
CA GLU A 209 9.77 -5.96 -17.57
C GLU A 209 9.47 -5.13 -18.82
N LEU A 210 10.43 -4.33 -19.32
CA LEU A 210 10.29 -3.70 -20.64
C LEU A 210 10.61 -4.70 -21.74
N LEU A 211 9.84 -4.62 -22.84
CA LEU A 211 10.07 -5.41 -24.03
C LEU A 211 10.67 -4.54 -25.13
N GLY A 212 11.68 -5.08 -25.83
CA GLY A 212 12.40 -4.40 -26.91
C GLY A 212 13.55 -3.51 -26.45
N GLY A 213 14.30 -2.95 -27.41
CA GLY A 213 15.53 -2.18 -27.16
C GLY A 213 15.38 -0.65 -27.19
N GLY A 214 14.19 -0.13 -27.51
CA GLY A 214 13.96 1.31 -27.71
C GLY A 214 13.84 2.13 -26.42
N TYR A 215 13.60 1.47 -25.30
CA TYR A 215 13.36 2.11 -24.00
C TYR A 215 14.13 1.40 -22.90
N ARG A 216 14.44 2.14 -21.82
CA ARG A 216 15.02 1.58 -20.60
C ARG A 216 14.29 2.09 -19.38
N MET A 217 14.15 1.24 -18.36
CA MET A 217 13.64 1.67 -17.07
C MET A 217 14.78 2.35 -16.31
N SER A 218 14.57 3.62 -15.94
CA SER A 218 15.52 4.32 -15.08
C SER A 218 15.38 3.88 -13.62
N LEU A 219 14.14 3.60 -13.19
CA LEU A 219 13.81 3.19 -11.83
C LEU A 219 12.48 2.42 -11.83
N VAL A 220 12.41 1.34 -11.07
CA VAL A 220 11.15 0.65 -10.74
C VAL A 220 10.89 0.82 -9.25
N LYS A 221 9.97 1.73 -8.91
CA LYS A 221 9.60 1.98 -7.52
C LYS A 221 8.45 1.04 -7.10
N ARG A 222 8.73 0.15 -6.15
CA ARG A 222 7.74 -0.75 -5.54
C ARG A 222 7.43 -0.27 -4.13
N ARG A 223 6.15 -0.18 -3.77
CA ARG A 223 5.71 0.22 -2.43
C ARG A 223 4.31 -0.29 -2.16
N PHE A 224 3.98 -0.46 -0.88
CA PHE A 224 2.62 -0.68 -0.41
C PHE A 224 2.33 0.16 0.83
N ALA A 225 1.06 0.40 1.08
CA ALA A 225 0.56 1.09 2.24
C ALA A 225 -0.72 0.41 2.72
N THR A 226 -0.99 0.48 4.01
CA THR A 226 -2.24 -0.02 4.59
C THR A 226 -3.46 0.73 4.05
N GLY A 227 -4.49 -0.02 3.66
CA GLY A 227 -5.86 0.46 3.58
C GLY A 227 -6.57 0.27 4.93
N MET A 228 -7.67 -0.49 4.94
CA MET A 228 -8.26 -0.98 6.18
C MET A 228 -7.49 -2.19 6.69
N TYR A 229 -6.82 -2.04 7.83
CA TYR A 229 -6.04 -3.11 8.46
C TYR A 229 -6.47 -3.25 9.91
N LEU A 230 -7.23 -4.32 10.23
CA LEU A 230 -7.91 -4.47 11.51
C LEU A 230 -7.54 -5.79 12.19
N ALA A 231 -7.36 -5.75 13.50
CA ALA A 231 -7.33 -6.92 14.36
C ALA A 231 -8.62 -6.95 15.20
N SER A 232 -9.36 -8.05 15.08
CA SER A 232 -10.53 -8.35 15.90
C SER A 232 -10.12 -8.66 17.36
N CYS A 233 -11.07 -8.42 18.27
CA CYS A 233 -10.97 -8.59 19.72
C CYS A 233 -11.63 -9.87 20.22
#